data_AF-A0A1F3YHZ3-F1
#
_entry.id   AF-A0A1F3YHZ3-F1
#
_cell.length_a   1.000
_cell.length_b   1.000
_cell.length_c   1.000
_cell.angle_alpha   90.00
_cell.angle_beta   90.00
_cell.angle_gamma   90.00
#
_symmetry.space_group_name_H-M   'P 1'
#
loop_
_entity.id
_entity.type
_entity.pdbx_description
1 polymer ?
#
loop_
_entity_poly.entity_id
_entity_poly.type
_entity_poly.pdbx_seq_one_letter_code
_entity_poly.pdbx_strand_id
1 'polypeptide(L)'
;MKKNRWQRRPPNSNWGEFGPDDQRGRMNWVTREKVLQGVAEVKEGITFVLSLPLDYPGGNALNARRHPPRIAATQRDGRQNFCYAVGQENPLHTDVICDDLVLLTLQYSTQWDSFAHVGGMFDADGDGAPEQVFYNGYRAGEEIVPAKENSNAEPWARFEGSRAGALGIQNLAEHGAQGRGVMIDLHAHFGRKRHAVGFDDLKRIIEMDKVEIERGDIVCLHTGFAEMLLELKKNPTPEL
;
A
#
# COMPACT_ATOMS: atom_id res chain seq x y z
N MET A 1 -17.40 -12.07 -27.30
CA MET A 1 -17.05 -13.17 -26.37
C MET A 1 -16.00 -12.63 -25.41
N LYS A 2 -16.19 -12.75 -24.09
CA LYS A 2 -15.16 -12.33 -23.12
C LYS A 2 -13.95 -13.25 -23.28
N LYS A 3 -12.78 -12.69 -23.59
CA LYS A 3 -11.51 -13.41 -23.71
C LYS A 3 -11.20 -14.01 -22.34
N ASN A 4 -11.08 -15.33 -22.25
CA ASN A 4 -10.63 -15.99 -21.02
C ASN A 4 -9.15 -15.62 -20.80
N ARG A 5 -8.81 -15.00 -19.65
CA ARG A 5 -7.45 -14.48 -19.39
C ARG A 5 -6.42 -15.57 -19.14
N TRP A 6 -6.87 -16.76 -18.74
CA TRP A 6 -6.00 -17.86 -18.39
C TRP A 6 -6.66 -19.22 -18.69
N GLN A 7 -5.87 -20.17 -19.16
CA GLN A 7 -6.21 -21.59 -19.27
C GLN A 7 -5.62 -22.39 -18.10
N ARG A 8 -4.45 -21.95 -17.62
CA ARG A 8 -3.76 -22.48 -16.45
C ARG A 8 -3.69 -21.41 -15.37
N ARG A 9 -3.69 -21.82 -14.11
CA ARG A 9 -3.48 -20.91 -12.97
C ARG A 9 -2.31 -21.41 -12.12
N PRO A 10 -1.54 -20.51 -11.48
CA PRO A 10 -0.45 -20.94 -10.62
C PRO A 10 -0.95 -21.88 -9.50
N PRO A 11 -0.17 -22.90 -9.09
CA PRO A 11 -0.51 -23.73 -7.94
C PRO A 11 -0.79 -22.88 -6.71
N ASN A 12 -1.81 -23.25 -5.94
CA ASN A 12 -2.25 -22.53 -4.73
C ASN A 12 -2.69 -21.07 -4.96
N SER A 13 -2.95 -20.66 -6.20
CA SER A 13 -3.52 -19.34 -6.49
C SER A 13 -5.03 -19.30 -6.29
N ASN A 14 -5.53 -18.09 -6.00
CA ASN A 14 -6.96 -17.80 -5.86
C ASN A 14 -7.59 -17.29 -7.17
N TRP A 15 -6.93 -17.49 -8.32
CA TRP A 15 -7.46 -17.04 -9.60
C TRP A 15 -8.80 -17.72 -9.89
N GLY A 16 -9.78 -16.93 -10.31
CA GLY A 16 -11.16 -17.38 -10.55
C GLY A 16 -12.03 -17.57 -9.31
N GLU A 17 -11.50 -17.48 -8.08
CA GLU A 17 -12.29 -17.72 -6.85
C GLU A 17 -13.52 -16.79 -6.75
N PHE A 18 -13.37 -15.53 -7.18
CA PHE A 18 -14.45 -14.53 -7.18
C PHE A 18 -14.93 -14.19 -8.60
N GLY A 19 -14.66 -15.07 -9.56
CA GLY A 19 -14.97 -14.87 -10.97
C GLY A 19 -13.79 -14.32 -11.78
N PRO A 20 -13.87 -14.45 -13.11
CA PRO A 20 -12.74 -14.16 -14.00
C PRO A 20 -12.38 -12.67 -14.02
N ASP A 21 -13.34 -11.76 -13.85
CA ASP A 21 -13.15 -10.30 -13.89
C ASP A 21 -12.88 -9.66 -12.51
N ASP A 22 -12.68 -10.48 -11.47
CA ASP A 22 -12.41 -9.96 -10.14
C ASP A 22 -11.05 -9.25 -10.07
N GLN A 23 -11.06 -8.10 -9.38
CA GLN A 23 -9.89 -7.25 -9.13
C GLN A 23 -9.65 -6.98 -7.65
N ARG A 24 -10.50 -7.51 -6.75
CA ARG A 24 -10.45 -7.22 -5.30
C ARG A 24 -9.89 -8.37 -4.47
N GLY A 25 -9.79 -9.57 -5.03
CA GLY A 25 -9.20 -10.72 -4.36
C GLY A 25 -9.86 -11.00 -3.01
N ARG A 26 -9.04 -11.24 -1.98
CA ARG A 26 -9.54 -11.60 -0.64
C ARG A 26 -10.34 -10.49 0.04
N MET A 27 -10.28 -9.25 -0.43
CA MET A 27 -11.17 -8.19 0.06
C MET A 27 -12.64 -8.47 -0.21
N ASN A 28 -12.98 -9.35 -1.16
CA ASN A 28 -14.36 -9.81 -1.33
C ASN A 28 -14.92 -10.54 -0.09
N TRP A 29 -14.07 -11.00 0.84
CA TRP A 29 -14.52 -11.55 2.12
C TRP A 29 -14.83 -10.48 3.18
N VAL A 30 -14.44 -9.23 2.95
CA VAL A 30 -14.72 -8.11 3.85
C VAL A 30 -16.11 -7.56 3.50
N THR A 31 -17.14 -8.28 3.93
CA THR A 31 -18.54 -7.90 3.67
C THR A 31 -19.02 -6.86 4.68
N ARG A 32 -20.27 -6.38 4.51
CA ARG A 32 -20.93 -5.49 5.48
C ARG A 32 -20.98 -6.12 6.87
N GLU A 33 -21.22 -7.43 6.93
CA GLU A 33 -21.25 -8.19 8.17
C GLU A 33 -19.88 -8.18 8.85
N LYS A 34 -18.79 -8.28 8.09
CA LYS A 34 -17.42 -8.19 8.63
C LYS A 34 -17.09 -6.78 9.14
N VAL A 35 -17.59 -5.73 8.48
CA VAL A 35 -17.51 -4.34 8.98
C VAL A 35 -18.23 -4.23 10.33
N LEU A 36 -19.47 -4.73 10.42
CA LEU A 36 -20.25 -4.69 11.67
C LEU A 36 -19.60 -5.53 12.79
N GLN A 37 -18.94 -6.64 12.44
CA GLN A 37 -18.15 -7.40 13.40
C GLN A 37 -16.98 -6.57 13.94
N GLY A 38 -16.26 -5.84 13.08
CA GLY A 38 -15.22 -4.90 13.52
C GLY A 38 -15.78 -3.78 14.42
N VAL A 39 -16.96 -3.25 14.11
CA VAL A 39 -17.65 -2.27 14.97
C VAL A 39 -17.98 -2.87 16.34
N ALA A 40 -18.35 -4.14 16.40
CA ALA A 40 -18.65 -4.81 17.67
C ALA A 40 -17.45 -4.89 18.61
N GLU A 41 -16.20 -4.84 18.10
CA GLU A 41 -14.98 -4.81 18.91
C GLU A 41 -14.74 -3.45 19.61
N VAL A 42 -15.41 -2.38 19.18
CA VAL A 42 -15.26 -1.05 19.78
C VAL A 42 -15.98 -1.01 21.13
N LYS A 43 -15.23 -1.18 22.23
CA LYS A 43 -15.75 -1.12 23.62
C LYS A 43 -15.31 0.13 24.37
N GLU A 44 -14.01 0.43 24.31
CA GLU A 44 -13.39 1.50 25.11
C GLU A 44 -13.24 2.82 24.33
N GLY A 45 -13.43 2.82 23.01
CA GLY A 45 -13.27 4.02 22.18
C GLY A 45 -11.83 4.52 22.04
N ILE A 46 -10.82 3.71 22.39
CA ILE A 46 -9.40 4.05 22.25
C ILE A 46 -8.98 3.92 20.79
N THR A 47 -8.25 4.90 20.28
CA THR A 47 -7.75 4.94 18.91
C THR A 47 -6.23 4.84 18.88
N PHE A 48 -5.71 4.09 17.90
CA PHE A 48 -4.29 3.93 17.65
C PHE A 48 -3.96 4.33 16.22
N VAL A 49 -2.91 5.12 16.03
CA VAL A 49 -2.40 5.46 14.70
C VAL A 49 -1.42 4.39 14.28
N LEU A 50 -1.74 3.65 13.21
CA LEU A 50 -0.87 2.61 12.63
C LEU A 50 0.00 3.16 11.48
N SER A 51 0.06 4.48 11.35
CA SER A 51 0.85 5.16 10.34
C SER A 51 2.13 5.74 10.93
N LEU A 52 3.24 5.56 10.23
CA LEU A 52 4.43 6.37 10.43
C LEU A 52 4.17 7.79 9.90
N PRO A 53 4.89 8.81 10.39
CA PRO A 53 4.92 10.10 9.71
C PRO A 53 5.40 9.91 8.26
N LEU A 54 4.85 10.71 7.34
CA LEU A 54 5.05 10.51 5.89
C LEU A 54 6.52 10.54 5.46
N ASP A 55 7.37 11.23 6.22
CA ASP A 55 8.78 11.40 5.95
C ASP A 55 9.69 10.40 6.67
N TYR A 56 9.12 9.38 7.33
CA TYR A 56 9.88 8.20 7.76
C TYR A 56 10.00 7.20 6.60
N PRO A 57 11.17 6.57 6.42
CA PRO A 57 12.28 6.49 7.37
C PRO A 57 13.36 7.60 7.23
N GLY A 58 13.09 8.72 6.58
CA GLY A 58 13.97 9.90 6.49
C GLY A 58 14.74 10.02 5.18
N GLY A 59 15.44 8.95 4.82
CA GLY A 59 16.22 8.82 3.59
C GLY A 59 15.78 7.63 2.74
N ASN A 60 16.68 7.14 1.90
CA ASN A 60 16.47 5.96 1.05
C ASN A 60 17.46 4.82 1.37
N ALA A 61 18.09 4.84 2.56
CA ALA A 61 19.08 3.82 2.96
C ALA A 61 18.50 2.41 3.00
N LEU A 62 17.24 2.26 3.42
CA LEU A 62 16.53 0.97 3.45
C LEU A 62 16.09 0.50 2.06
N ASN A 63 15.90 1.42 1.11
CA ASN A 63 15.57 1.10 -0.28
C ASN A 63 15.97 2.24 -1.20
N ALA A 64 17.09 2.05 -1.92
CA ALA A 64 17.67 3.09 -2.79
C ALA A 64 16.71 3.62 -3.86
N ARG A 65 15.65 2.86 -4.21
CA ARG A 65 14.66 3.22 -5.23
C ARG A 65 13.51 4.09 -4.70
N ARG A 66 13.41 4.29 -3.38
CA ARG A 66 12.27 4.96 -2.73
C ARG A 66 12.76 6.22 -2.03
N HIS A 67 12.47 7.38 -2.61
CA HIS A 67 12.92 8.67 -2.09
C HIS A 67 11.88 9.28 -1.13
N PRO A 68 12.33 10.06 -0.12
CA PRO A 68 11.44 10.76 0.80
C PRO A 68 10.50 11.72 0.10
N PRO A 69 9.34 12.04 0.72
CA PRO A 69 8.44 13.06 0.20
C PRO A 69 9.17 14.40 0.09
N ARG A 70 8.95 15.11 -1.01
CA ARG A 70 9.39 16.49 -1.18
C ARG A 70 8.16 17.38 -1.15
N ILE A 71 8.04 18.18 -0.08
CA ILE A 71 6.93 19.12 0.12
C ILE A 71 7.38 20.51 -0.34
N ALA A 72 6.51 21.22 -1.04
CA ALA A 72 6.72 22.60 -1.47
C ALA A 72 5.40 23.38 -1.41
N ALA A 73 5.45 24.70 -1.22
CA ALA A 73 4.25 25.53 -1.35
C ALA A 73 3.77 25.53 -2.81
N THR A 74 2.45 25.60 -3.01
CA THR A 74 1.91 25.97 -4.31
C THR A 74 2.18 27.46 -4.59
N GLN A 75 1.93 27.90 -5.83
CA GLN A 75 2.23 29.27 -6.25
C GLN A 75 0.95 30.07 -6.49
N ARG A 76 0.91 31.31 -6.01
CA ARG A 76 -0.15 32.29 -6.26
C ARG A 76 0.48 33.63 -6.63
N ASP A 77 0.16 34.14 -7.82
CA ASP A 77 0.70 35.39 -8.37
C ASP A 77 2.24 35.52 -8.29
N GLY A 78 2.97 34.43 -8.57
CA GLY A 78 4.44 34.44 -8.52
C GLY A 78 5.05 34.31 -7.12
N ARG A 79 4.23 34.18 -6.07
CA ARG A 79 4.65 34.04 -4.67
C ARG A 79 4.26 32.67 -4.13
N GLN A 80 4.85 32.29 -3.00
CA GLN A 80 4.39 31.12 -2.26
C GLN A 80 2.95 31.36 -1.78
N ASN A 81 2.07 30.39 -2.04
CA ASN A 81 0.73 30.37 -1.48
C ASN A 81 0.75 29.74 -0.08
N PHE A 82 1.71 30.15 0.75
CA PHE A 82 1.91 29.64 2.10
C PHE A 82 2.11 30.79 3.07
N CYS A 83 1.29 30.84 4.11
CA CYS A 83 1.09 32.04 4.94
C CYS A 83 0.75 33.28 4.08
N TYR A 84 0.02 33.08 2.98
CA TYR A 84 -0.30 34.13 2.03
C TYR A 84 -1.47 34.97 2.54
N ALA A 85 -1.23 36.23 2.88
CA ALA A 85 -2.27 37.15 3.31
C ALA A 85 -3.09 37.64 2.11
N VAL A 86 -4.34 37.21 2.01
CA VAL A 86 -5.24 37.55 0.89
C VAL A 86 -5.58 39.05 0.87
N GLY A 87 -5.42 39.73 2.01
CA GLY A 87 -5.50 41.19 2.11
C GLY A 87 -4.59 41.95 1.13
N GLN A 88 -3.53 41.31 0.63
CA GLN A 88 -2.64 41.87 -0.40
C GLN A 88 -3.30 41.98 -1.79
N GLU A 89 -4.35 41.18 -2.05
CA GLU A 89 -5.14 41.21 -3.29
C GLU A 89 -6.40 42.07 -3.13
N ASN A 90 -7.07 41.94 -1.98
CA ASN A 90 -8.23 42.74 -1.63
C ASN A 90 -8.15 43.14 -0.14
N PRO A 91 -8.00 44.45 0.18
CA PRO A 91 -7.88 44.91 1.56
C PRO A 91 -9.06 44.58 2.49
N LEU A 92 -10.21 44.18 1.94
CA LEU A 92 -11.36 43.72 2.72
C LEU A 92 -11.22 42.27 3.22
N HIS A 93 -10.29 41.49 2.64
CA HIS A 93 -10.05 40.11 3.05
C HIS A 93 -9.09 40.05 4.24
N THR A 94 -9.38 39.14 5.18
CA THR A 94 -8.56 38.91 6.37
C THR A 94 -7.95 37.50 6.43
N ASP A 95 -8.25 36.67 5.43
CA ASP A 95 -7.78 35.30 5.33
C ASP A 95 -6.26 35.21 5.10
N VAL A 96 -5.68 34.13 5.63
CA VAL A 96 -4.32 33.69 5.36
C VAL A 96 -4.38 32.27 4.84
N ILE A 97 -3.82 32.03 3.65
CA ILE A 97 -3.88 30.73 2.96
C ILE A 97 -2.53 30.00 3.02
N CYS A 98 -2.60 28.70 3.24
CA CYS A 98 -1.48 27.77 3.21
C CYS A 98 -1.83 26.56 2.33
N ASP A 99 -1.30 26.55 1.12
CA ASP A 99 -1.43 25.46 0.16
C ASP A 99 -0.04 24.92 -0.21
N ASP A 100 0.10 23.62 -0.12
CA ASP A 100 1.29 22.85 -0.40
C ASP A 100 1.02 21.70 -1.40
N LEU A 101 2.09 21.25 -2.06
CA LEU A 101 2.13 20.09 -2.93
C LEU A 101 3.17 19.10 -2.40
N VAL A 102 3.04 17.84 -2.78
CA VAL A 102 4.01 16.79 -2.45
C VAL A 102 4.36 15.98 -3.69
N LEU A 103 5.66 15.80 -3.93
CA LEU A 103 6.18 14.72 -4.77
C LEU A 103 6.44 13.52 -3.87
N LEU A 104 5.68 12.44 -4.07
CA LEU A 104 5.66 11.28 -3.20
C LEU A 104 5.96 9.99 -3.97
N THR A 105 6.90 9.20 -3.46
CA THR A 105 6.98 7.78 -3.85
C THR A 105 5.87 7.04 -3.11
N LEU A 106 4.91 6.45 -3.84
CA LEU A 106 3.72 5.82 -3.25
C LEU A 106 4.02 4.68 -2.27
N GLN A 107 5.21 4.08 -2.36
CA GLN A 107 5.67 3.01 -1.49
C GLN A 107 6.69 3.46 -0.43
N TYR A 108 6.72 4.75 -0.07
CA TYR A 108 7.75 5.29 0.82
C TYR A 108 7.49 5.03 2.31
N SER A 109 6.29 5.36 2.78
CA SER A 109 5.88 5.27 4.20
C SER A 109 4.73 4.26 4.34
N THR A 110 3.94 4.32 5.42
CA THR A 110 2.77 3.45 5.62
C THR A 110 1.87 3.46 4.40
N GLN A 111 1.56 2.27 3.88
CA GLN A 111 1.04 2.11 2.51
C GLN A 111 0.14 0.88 2.38
N TRP A 112 -0.65 0.87 1.31
CA TRP A 112 -1.28 -0.32 0.74
C TRP A 112 -0.72 -0.56 -0.66
N ASP A 113 -0.37 -1.82 -0.93
CA ASP A 113 0.06 -2.24 -2.27
C ASP A 113 -1.11 -2.92 -2.98
N SER A 114 -1.49 -2.41 -4.15
CA SER A 114 -2.54 -3.04 -4.96
C SER A 114 -2.03 -4.31 -5.65
N PHE A 115 -2.92 -5.11 -6.22
CA PHE A 115 -2.52 -6.30 -7.00
C PHE A 115 -1.74 -5.98 -8.28
N ALA A 116 -1.65 -4.71 -8.68
CA ALA A 116 -0.77 -4.27 -9.77
C ALA A 116 0.68 -4.03 -9.29
N HIS A 117 0.97 -4.05 -7.98
CA HIS A 117 2.30 -3.75 -7.45
C HIS A 117 3.32 -4.86 -7.75
N VAL A 118 2.90 -6.12 -7.66
CA VAL A 118 3.75 -7.30 -7.87
C VAL A 118 3.02 -8.32 -8.71
N GLY A 119 3.62 -8.67 -9.85
CA GLY A 119 3.22 -9.79 -10.69
C GLY A 119 4.24 -10.92 -10.66
N GLY A 120 4.08 -11.90 -11.54
CA GLY A 120 5.01 -13.00 -11.74
C GLY A 120 5.11 -13.40 -13.20
N MET A 121 6.13 -14.20 -13.53
CA MET A 121 6.23 -14.87 -14.83
C MET A 121 5.51 -16.21 -14.74
N PHE A 122 4.46 -16.42 -15.54
CA PHE A 122 3.71 -17.68 -15.54
C PHE A 122 3.05 -17.92 -16.89
N ASP A 123 3.09 -19.15 -17.38
CA ASP A 123 2.46 -19.59 -18.63
C ASP A 123 0.94 -19.74 -18.41
N ALA A 124 0.22 -18.62 -18.51
CA ALA A 124 -1.19 -18.56 -18.18
C ALA A 124 -2.09 -19.14 -19.28
N ASP A 125 -1.67 -19.09 -20.54
CA ASP A 125 -2.45 -19.61 -21.66
C ASP A 125 -2.04 -21.03 -22.10
N GLY A 126 -0.95 -21.57 -21.56
CA GLY A 126 -0.54 -22.95 -21.72
C GLY A 126 0.30 -23.22 -22.97
N ASP A 127 0.81 -22.18 -23.62
CA ASP A 127 1.61 -22.27 -24.84
C ASP A 127 3.08 -22.70 -24.60
N GLY A 128 3.48 -22.78 -23.32
CA GLY A 128 4.83 -23.19 -22.90
C GLY A 128 5.79 -22.02 -22.67
N ALA A 129 5.35 -20.76 -22.83
CA ALA A 129 6.13 -19.56 -22.60
C ALA A 129 5.55 -18.73 -21.44
N PRO A 130 6.28 -18.53 -20.33
CA PRO A 130 5.80 -17.69 -19.24
C PRO A 130 5.69 -16.22 -19.65
N GLU A 131 4.61 -15.54 -19.23
CA GLU A 131 4.45 -14.09 -19.45
C GLU A 131 4.28 -13.32 -18.13
N GLN A 132 4.45 -12.00 -18.20
CA GLN A 132 4.24 -11.11 -17.06
C GLN A 132 2.75 -11.00 -16.74
N VAL A 133 2.33 -11.69 -15.69
CA VAL A 133 0.95 -11.76 -15.22
C VAL A 133 0.80 -11.27 -13.78
N PHE A 134 -0.39 -10.77 -13.48
CA PHE A 134 -0.80 -10.31 -12.17
C PHE A 134 -1.98 -11.16 -11.67
N TYR A 135 -2.55 -10.82 -10.52
CA TYR A 135 -3.73 -11.49 -9.97
C TYR A 135 -4.79 -11.74 -11.05
N ASN A 136 -5.41 -12.92 -11.08
CA ASN A 136 -6.48 -13.30 -12.01
C ASN A 136 -6.10 -13.24 -13.51
N GLY A 137 -4.81 -13.28 -13.84
CA GLY A 137 -4.30 -13.34 -15.21
C GLY A 137 -4.32 -12.02 -15.97
N TYR A 138 -4.49 -10.87 -15.29
CA TYR A 138 -4.25 -9.56 -15.90
C TYR A 138 -2.79 -9.44 -16.34
N ARG A 139 -2.51 -8.75 -17.44
CA ARG A 139 -1.19 -8.80 -18.09
C ARG A 139 -0.48 -7.45 -18.12
N ALA A 140 0.85 -7.52 -18.05
CA ALA A 140 1.68 -6.36 -18.39
C ALA A 140 1.52 -6.02 -19.88
N GLY A 141 1.52 -4.73 -20.22
CA GLY A 141 1.35 -4.24 -21.59
C GLY A 141 -0.11 -4.20 -22.08
N GLU A 142 -1.03 -4.92 -21.44
CA GLU A 142 -2.47 -4.84 -21.71
C GLU A 142 -3.16 -3.91 -20.68
N GLU A 143 -3.41 -4.41 -19.47
CA GLU A 143 -4.07 -3.61 -18.43
C GLU A 143 -3.08 -2.91 -17.50
N ILE A 144 -1.90 -3.49 -17.27
CA ILE A 144 -0.82 -2.87 -16.48
C ILE A 144 0.21 -2.33 -17.48
N VAL A 145 0.16 -1.02 -17.72
CA VAL A 145 0.89 -0.39 -18.82
C VAL A 145 2.05 0.45 -18.26
N PRO A 146 3.31 0.13 -18.60
CA PRO A 146 4.45 0.95 -18.21
C PRO A 146 4.42 2.29 -18.95
N ALA A 147 5.03 3.31 -18.34
CA ALA A 147 5.21 4.60 -18.99
C ALA A 147 6.22 4.52 -20.15
N LYS A 148 6.06 5.41 -21.13
CA LYS A 148 7.10 5.67 -22.11
C LYS A 148 8.18 6.55 -21.50
N GLU A 149 9.41 6.34 -21.93
CA GLU A 149 10.53 7.16 -21.49
C GLU A 149 10.47 8.55 -22.14
N ASN A 150 10.64 9.60 -21.33
CA ASN A 150 10.89 10.97 -21.78
C ASN A 150 12.25 11.44 -21.29
N SER A 151 13.25 11.45 -22.17
CA SER A 151 14.63 11.83 -21.84
C SER A 151 14.83 13.32 -21.56
N ASN A 152 13.86 14.18 -21.93
CA ASN A 152 13.90 15.62 -21.69
C ASN A 152 13.21 16.03 -20.38
N ALA A 153 12.59 15.09 -19.67
CA ALA A 153 11.95 15.33 -18.39
C ALA A 153 12.97 15.33 -17.24
N GLU A 154 12.56 15.90 -16.11
CA GLU A 154 13.27 15.73 -14.84
C GLU A 154 13.46 14.25 -14.49
N PRO A 155 14.54 13.85 -13.78
CA PRO A 155 14.81 12.44 -13.49
C PRO A 155 13.65 11.68 -12.83
N TRP A 156 12.87 12.35 -11.98
CA TRP A 156 11.70 11.78 -11.29
C TRP A 156 10.46 11.66 -12.20
N ALA A 157 10.41 12.38 -13.32
CA ALA A 157 9.31 12.38 -14.29
C ALA A 157 9.65 11.61 -15.58
N ARG A 158 10.85 11.01 -15.68
CA ARG A 158 11.33 10.30 -16.87
C ARG A 158 10.38 9.20 -17.37
N PHE A 159 9.61 8.60 -16.46
CA PHE A 159 8.61 7.56 -16.73
C PHE A 159 7.22 7.97 -16.23
N GLU A 160 6.82 9.21 -16.51
CA GLU A 160 5.49 9.72 -16.16
C GLU A 160 4.37 9.04 -16.98
N GLY A 161 3.24 8.76 -16.33
CA GLY A 161 2.05 8.22 -16.99
C GLY A 161 1.93 6.69 -17.01
N SER A 162 2.62 5.98 -16.12
CA SER A 162 2.35 4.54 -15.90
C SER A 162 0.92 4.35 -15.39
N ARG A 163 0.28 3.23 -15.76
CA ARG A 163 -1.15 3.04 -15.50
C ARG A 163 -1.49 1.60 -15.15
N ALA A 164 -2.22 1.42 -14.05
CA ALA A 164 -2.94 0.19 -13.72
C ALA A 164 -4.42 0.33 -14.14
N GLY A 165 -4.73 0.00 -15.39
CA GLY A 165 -6.09 0.01 -15.94
C GLY A 165 -6.99 -1.07 -15.34
N ALA A 166 -6.38 -2.12 -14.78
CA ALA A 166 -6.99 -3.07 -13.86
C ALA A 166 -6.09 -3.25 -12.63
N LEU A 167 -6.64 -3.82 -11.55
CA LEU A 167 -5.91 -4.12 -10.31
C LEU A 167 -5.32 -2.91 -9.58
N GLY A 168 -5.70 -1.70 -9.99
CA GLY A 168 -5.28 -0.47 -9.33
C GLY A 168 -5.92 -0.32 -7.96
N ILE A 169 -5.33 0.55 -7.13
CA ILE A 169 -5.71 0.75 -5.73
C ILE A 169 -7.14 1.30 -5.57
N GLN A 170 -7.72 1.89 -6.62
CA GLN A 170 -9.11 2.35 -6.63
C GLN A 170 -10.10 1.22 -6.30
N ASN A 171 -9.79 -0.03 -6.65
CA ASN A 171 -10.65 -1.18 -6.31
C ASN A 171 -10.75 -1.38 -4.80
N LEU A 172 -9.69 -1.10 -4.05
CA LEU A 172 -9.71 -1.11 -2.58
C LEU A 172 -10.41 0.15 -2.04
N ALA A 173 -10.17 1.31 -2.64
CA ALA A 173 -10.78 2.56 -2.21
C ALA A 173 -12.32 2.57 -2.36
N GLU A 174 -12.84 2.06 -3.48
CA GLU A 174 -14.28 1.92 -3.74
C GLU A 174 -14.95 0.90 -2.82
N HIS A 175 -14.21 -0.15 -2.44
CA HIS A 175 -14.71 -1.17 -1.52
C HIS A 175 -14.67 -0.72 -0.06
N GLY A 176 -13.58 -0.04 0.32
CA GLY A 176 -13.25 0.28 1.70
C GLY A 176 -12.29 -0.74 2.33
N ALA A 177 -11.27 -0.26 3.03
CA ALA A 177 -10.38 -1.09 3.84
C ALA A 177 -10.83 -1.10 5.31
N GLN A 178 -12.12 -1.35 5.55
CA GLN A 178 -12.72 -1.35 6.87
C GLN A 178 -13.28 -2.72 7.19
N GLY A 179 -12.97 -3.23 8.38
CA GLY A 179 -13.34 -4.58 8.81
C GLY A 179 -12.80 -4.86 10.21
N ARG A 180 -12.87 -6.11 10.63
CA ARG A 180 -12.21 -6.54 11.87
C ARG A 180 -10.71 -6.68 11.63
N GLY A 181 -9.91 -5.99 12.45
CA GLY A 181 -8.46 -6.14 12.50
C GLY A 181 -8.05 -7.13 13.58
N VAL A 182 -7.02 -7.94 13.32
CA VAL A 182 -6.46 -8.88 14.30
C VAL A 182 -4.96 -8.68 14.36
N MET A 183 -4.42 -8.38 15.54
CA MET A 183 -2.98 -8.22 15.74
C MET A 183 -2.35 -9.53 16.19
N ILE A 184 -1.24 -9.92 15.56
CA ILE A 184 -0.34 -10.96 16.05
C ILE A 184 0.98 -10.28 16.44
N ASP A 185 1.32 -10.32 17.73
CA ASP A 185 2.50 -9.63 18.26
C ASP A 185 3.76 -10.48 18.17
N LEU A 186 4.42 -10.45 17.02
CA LEU A 186 5.67 -11.18 16.81
C LEU A 186 6.83 -10.59 17.64
N HIS A 187 6.78 -9.29 17.94
CA HIS A 187 7.81 -8.62 18.74
C HIS A 187 7.83 -9.15 20.17
N ALA A 188 6.67 -9.43 20.78
CA ALA A 188 6.59 -10.03 22.10
C ALA A 188 7.28 -11.41 22.19
N HIS A 189 7.31 -12.17 21.10
CA HIS A 189 7.91 -13.53 21.08
C HIS A 189 9.37 -13.56 20.62
N PHE A 190 9.77 -12.65 19.73
CA PHE A 190 11.09 -12.69 19.10
C PHE A 190 11.97 -11.46 19.39
N GLY A 191 11.43 -10.42 20.00
CA GLY A 191 12.12 -9.14 20.22
C GLY A 191 12.64 -8.55 18.90
N ARG A 192 13.89 -8.07 18.91
CA ARG A 192 14.57 -7.50 17.73
C ARG A 192 15.39 -8.52 16.93
N LYS A 193 15.26 -9.82 17.22
CA LYS A 193 16.04 -10.83 16.52
C LYS A 193 15.57 -10.92 15.07
N ARG A 194 16.51 -10.90 14.13
CA ARG A 194 16.21 -11.26 12.73
C ARG A 194 15.82 -12.73 12.67
N HIS A 195 14.53 -12.98 12.46
CA HIS A 195 13.93 -14.31 12.44
C HIS A 195 12.98 -14.42 11.26
N ALA A 196 13.17 -15.43 10.40
CA ALA A 196 12.26 -15.72 9.31
C ALA A 196 11.04 -16.46 9.88
N VAL A 197 9.94 -15.74 10.10
CA VAL A 197 8.72 -16.28 10.68
C VAL A 197 8.04 -17.23 9.69
N GLY A 198 7.98 -18.51 10.05
CA GLY A 198 7.32 -19.56 9.26
C GLY A 198 5.89 -19.87 9.72
N PHE A 199 5.27 -20.86 9.08
CA PHE A 199 3.93 -21.33 9.46
C PHE A 199 3.89 -21.87 10.90
N ASP A 200 4.89 -22.66 11.29
CA ASP A 200 4.95 -23.25 12.64
C ASP A 200 5.09 -22.18 13.73
N ASP A 201 5.84 -21.10 13.45
CA ASP A 201 5.95 -19.95 14.35
C ASP A 201 4.59 -19.27 14.53
N LEU A 202 3.93 -18.93 13.42
CA LEU A 202 2.61 -18.27 13.45
C LEU A 202 1.58 -19.12 14.17
N LYS A 203 1.51 -20.42 13.84
CA LYS A 203 0.58 -21.36 14.46
C LYS A 203 0.78 -21.40 15.97
N ARG A 204 2.03 -21.58 16.42
CA ARG A 204 2.36 -21.61 17.85
C ARG A 204 1.97 -20.31 18.55
N ILE A 205 2.28 -19.15 17.98
CA ILE A 205 1.98 -17.85 18.58
C ILE A 205 0.47 -17.63 18.67
N ILE A 206 -0.27 -17.92 17.59
CA ILE A 206 -1.74 -17.83 17.56
C ILE A 206 -2.35 -18.68 18.68
N GLU A 207 -1.88 -19.93 18.85
CA GLU A 207 -2.35 -20.83 19.89
C GLU A 207 -1.99 -20.34 21.30
N MET A 208 -0.74 -19.90 21.52
CA MET A 208 -0.25 -19.43 22.82
C MET A 208 -0.96 -18.15 23.28
N ASP A 209 -1.11 -17.18 22.38
CA ASP A 209 -1.70 -15.88 22.65
C ASP A 209 -3.24 -15.91 22.53
N LYS A 210 -3.79 -17.06 22.14
CA LYS A 210 -5.23 -17.29 21.93
C LYS A 210 -5.83 -16.28 20.96
N VAL A 211 -5.09 -15.99 19.88
CA VAL A 211 -5.54 -15.11 18.81
C VAL A 211 -6.57 -15.85 17.97
N GLU A 212 -7.73 -15.24 17.76
CA GLU A 212 -8.77 -15.77 16.88
C GLU A 212 -8.74 -15.02 15.54
N ILE A 213 -8.56 -15.76 14.45
CA ILE A 213 -8.58 -15.22 13.08
C ILE A 213 -9.76 -15.84 12.36
N GLU A 214 -10.60 -14.99 11.78
CA GLU A 214 -11.70 -15.39 10.92
C GLU A 214 -11.47 -14.91 9.49
N ARG A 215 -12.15 -15.58 8.55
CA ARG A 215 -12.17 -15.16 7.15
C ARG A 215 -12.67 -13.71 7.03
N GLY A 216 -11.94 -12.90 6.27
CA GLY A 216 -12.22 -11.48 6.08
C GLY A 216 -11.55 -10.58 7.12
N ASP A 217 -10.81 -11.12 8.08
CA ASP A 217 -10.03 -10.29 8.99
C ASP A 217 -8.81 -9.68 8.29
N ILE A 218 -8.49 -8.45 8.70
CA ILE A 218 -7.25 -7.77 8.32
C ILE A 218 -6.21 -8.12 9.38
N VAL A 219 -5.32 -9.04 9.06
CA VAL A 219 -4.26 -9.48 9.98
C VAL A 219 -3.10 -8.49 9.98
N CYS A 220 -2.76 -7.97 11.15
CA CYS A 220 -1.61 -7.09 11.38
C CYS A 220 -0.51 -7.86 12.12
N LEU A 221 0.67 -7.94 11.52
CA LEU A 221 1.84 -8.57 12.13
C LEU A 221 2.71 -7.50 12.77
N HIS A 222 2.74 -7.44 14.10
CA HIS A 222 3.57 -6.49 14.81
C HIS A 222 4.98 -7.05 15.01
N THR A 223 5.95 -6.49 14.27
CA THR A 223 7.36 -6.95 14.29
C THR A 223 8.28 -6.07 15.16
N GLY A 224 7.80 -4.92 15.63
CA GLY A 224 8.61 -3.88 16.28
C GLY A 224 9.47 -3.05 15.33
N PHE A 225 9.44 -3.31 14.01
CA PHE A 225 10.27 -2.58 13.05
C PHE A 225 9.92 -1.08 12.97
N ALA A 226 8.63 -0.74 13.00
CA ALA A 226 8.18 0.65 12.97
C ALA A 226 8.67 1.46 14.18
N GLU A 227 8.64 0.87 15.39
CA GLU A 227 9.17 1.48 16.61
C GLU A 227 10.68 1.72 16.49
N MET A 228 11.42 0.73 16.00
CA MET A 228 12.85 0.89 15.74
C MET A 228 13.14 2.03 14.75
N LEU A 229 12.35 2.19 13.67
CA LEU A 229 12.51 3.31 12.74
C LEU A 229 12.29 4.67 13.41
N LEU A 230 11.32 4.77 14.33
CA LEU A 230 11.06 5.99 15.10
C LEU A 230 12.24 6.32 16.03
N GLU A 231 12.80 5.33 16.71
CA GLU A 231 13.99 5.49 17.57
C GLU A 231 15.22 6.02 16.80
N LEU A 232 15.37 5.59 15.55
CA LEU A 232 16.46 6.01 14.67
C LEU A 232 16.31 7.44 14.15
N LYS A 233 15.19 8.11 14.42
CA LYS A 233 14.96 9.55 14.12
C LYS A 233 15.39 9.91 12.69
N LYS A 234 14.84 9.20 11.70
CA LYS A 234 15.08 9.44 10.26
C LYS A 234 16.50 9.12 9.76
N ASN A 235 17.30 8.38 10.53
CA ASN A 235 18.68 8.00 10.16
C ASN A 235 18.92 6.47 10.22
N PRO A 236 18.17 5.65 9.47
CA PRO A 236 18.47 4.22 9.36
C PRO A 236 19.74 3.96 8.55
N THR A 237 20.39 2.82 8.82
CA THR A 237 21.50 2.32 7.99
C THR A 237 21.05 1.15 7.11
N PRO A 238 21.76 0.84 6.01
CA PRO A 238 21.41 -0.27 5.12
C PRO A 238 21.48 -1.67 5.75
N GLU A 239 22.20 -1.82 6.86
CA GLU A 239 22.42 -3.10 7.54
C GLU A 239 21.31 -3.49 8.54
N LEU A 240 20.33 -2.60 8.72
CA LEU A 240 19.14 -2.79 9.56
C LEU A 240 18.26 -3.93 9.03
#